data_AF-A0A2M8TE18-F1
#
_entry.id   AF-A0A2M8TE18-F1
#
_cell.length_a   1.000
_cell.length_b   1.000
_cell.length_c   1.000
_cell.angle_alpha   90.00
_cell.angle_beta   90.00
_cell.angle_gamma   90.00
#
_symmetry.space_group_name_H-M   'P 1'
#
loop_
_entity.id
_entity.type
_entity.pdbx_description
1 polymer ?
#
loop_
_entity_poly.entity_id
_entity_poly.type
_entity_poly.pdbx_seq_one_letter_code
_entity_poly.pdbx_strand_id
1 'polypeptide(L)'
;MKILIINGGSRCGNTWKLTMLVKKYLLLMSSNIEFTEIHLKNLNLPFCTGCSLCFRKGHIYCPHNNIIQKIMDEIEESDGVIFGAPTYNMQMPALTKNFIDHLCFMLHRPRYFSKKALVISTTGGVGAGNSTEYMAGTMKGWGFNRCYKLPINTISWNNYLPTEKHKRKAKAVARKFYEDIASRRLHSPSFSIMIPYNLFRAMSFDYLKGSEYETQDGVFWQEENRLNRAYAAGVPLPIFKRLFGNMFYFIGRKLSKHMIVTYKK
;
A
#
# COMPACT_ATOMS: atom_id res chain seq x y z
N MET A 1 -15.61 3.06 13.45
CA MET A 1 -14.73 2.95 12.25
C MET A 1 -13.33 3.26 12.70
N LYS A 2 -12.36 2.41 12.38
CA LYS A 2 -10.95 2.60 12.77
C LYS A 2 -10.15 3.11 11.59
N ILE A 3 -9.41 4.21 11.75
CA ILE A 3 -8.53 4.75 10.71
C ILE A 3 -7.11 4.86 11.24
N LEU A 4 -6.19 4.17 10.59
CA LEU A 4 -4.75 4.32 10.86
C LEU A 4 -4.22 5.54 10.09
N ILE A 5 -3.51 6.44 10.76
CA ILE A 5 -2.80 7.56 10.16
C ILE A 5 -1.29 7.33 10.28
N ILE A 6 -0.60 7.21 9.15
CA ILE A 6 0.86 7.07 9.08
C ILE A 6 1.47 8.41 8.64
N ASN A 7 2.30 9.00 9.49
CA ASN A 7 3.15 10.14 9.17
C ASN A 7 4.52 9.65 8.69
N GLY A 8 4.75 9.75 7.38
CA GLY A 8 6.02 9.43 6.72
C GLY A 8 7.04 10.57 6.72
N GLY A 9 6.70 11.75 7.26
CA GLY A 9 7.62 12.87 7.40
C GLY A 9 8.52 12.76 8.63
N SER A 10 9.68 13.41 8.60
CA SER A 10 10.60 13.53 9.73
C SER A 10 10.14 14.54 10.80
N ARG A 11 8.93 15.09 10.67
CA ARG A 11 8.33 16.06 11.58
C ARG A 11 6.84 16.24 11.27
N CYS A 12 6.13 16.85 12.22
CA CYS A 12 4.75 17.29 12.07
C CYS A 12 4.65 18.60 11.24
N GLY A 13 5.12 18.57 9.99
CA GLY A 13 5.20 19.73 9.09
C GLY A 13 3.95 19.96 8.22
N ASN A 14 4.13 20.54 7.03
CA ASN A 14 3.05 20.93 6.13
C ASN A 14 2.11 19.77 5.76
N THR A 15 2.65 18.60 5.43
CA THR A 15 1.84 17.41 5.11
C THR A 15 1.04 16.93 6.31
N TRP A 16 1.63 17.01 7.51
CA TRP A 16 0.92 16.66 8.75
C TRP A 16 -0.22 17.63 9.03
N LYS A 17 0.00 18.95 8.90
CA LYS A 17 -1.07 19.96 9.00
C LYS A 17 -2.23 19.66 8.04
N LEU A 18 -1.94 19.28 6.80
CA LEU A 18 -2.96 18.88 5.83
C LEU A 18 -3.66 17.57 6.22
N THR A 19 -2.92 16.61 6.77
CA THR A 19 -3.45 15.33 7.27
C THR A 19 -4.40 15.55 8.44
N MET A 20 -4.05 16.42 9.39
CA MET A 20 -4.91 16.81 10.51
C MET A 20 -6.17 17.57 10.04
N LEU A 21 -6.05 18.37 8.99
CA LEU A 21 -7.23 18.99 8.36
C LEU A 21 -8.18 17.94 7.77
N VAL A 22 -7.64 16.90 7.12
CA VAL A 22 -8.44 15.76 6.64
C VAL A 22 -9.09 15.02 7.82
N LYS A 23 -8.33 14.71 8.88
CA LYS A 23 -8.84 14.10 10.13
C LYS A 23 -10.02 14.90 10.69
N LYS A 24 -9.89 16.23 10.76
CA LYS A 24 -10.97 17.14 11.18
C LYS A 24 -12.21 17.00 10.30
N TYR A 25 -12.07 16.95 8.98
CA TYR A 25 -13.22 16.77 8.08
C TYR A 25 -13.90 15.41 8.23
N LEU A 26 -13.14 14.35 8.52
CA LEU A 26 -13.71 13.03 8.81
C LEU A 26 -14.52 13.05 10.11
N LEU A 27 -14.01 13.69 11.17
CA LEU A 27 -14.73 13.84 12.44
C LEU A 27 -16.04 14.66 12.31
N LEU A 28 -16.09 15.60 11.36
CA LEU A 28 -17.34 16.32 11.03
C LEU A 28 -18.38 15.44 10.33
N MET A 29 -18.00 14.29 9.77
CA MET A 29 -18.92 13.33 9.15
C MET A 29 -19.38 12.28 10.15
N SER A 30 -18.51 11.88 11.07
CA SER A 30 -18.84 10.97 12.16
C SER A 30 -17.87 11.17 13.32
N SER A 31 -18.41 11.41 14.52
CA SER A 31 -17.63 11.54 15.76
C SER A 31 -17.10 10.20 16.27
N ASN A 32 -17.61 9.07 15.78
CA ASN A 32 -17.29 7.71 16.27
C ASN A 32 -16.15 7.06 15.46
N ILE A 33 -15.30 7.89 14.83
CA ILE A 33 -14.10 7.42 14.14
C ILE A 33 -12.96 7.38 15.14
N GLU A 34 -12.41 6.21 15.35
CA GLU A 34 -11.21 5.98 16.15
C GLU A 34 -9.97 6.15 15.26
N PHE A 35 -8.96 6.86 15.75
CA PHE A 35 -7.73 7.11 15.01
C PHE A 35 -6.53 6.58 15.78
N THR A 36 -5.74 5.72 15.15
CA THR A 36 -4.39 5.38 15.58
C THR A 36 -3.38 6.18 14.76
N GLU A 37 -2.34 6.73 15.40
CA GLU A 37 -1.31 7.52 14.71
C GLU A 37 0.07 6.86 14.84
N ILE A 38 0.73 6.62 13.72
CA ILE A 38 2.11 6.13 13.66
C ILE A 38 2.99 7.20 13.02
N HIS A 39 4.01 7.62 13.75
CA HIS A 39 5.05 8.51 13.25
C HIS A 39 6.28 7.69 12.89
N LEU A 40 6.59 7.53 11.59
CA LEU A 40 7.71 6.69 11.15
C LEU A 40 9.04 7.13 11.76
N LYS A 41 9.22 8.43 12.01
CA LYS A 41 10.43 8.98 12.66
C LYS A 41 10.65 8.39 14.05
N ASN A 42 9.58 8.08 14.79
CA ASN A 42 9.66 7.63 16.17
C ASN A 42 9.95 6.12 16.28
N LEU A 43 9.89 5.40 15.17
CA LEU A 43 10.06 3.94 15.17
C LEU A 43 11.53 3.51 15.23
N ASN A 44 12.47 4.43 14.97
CA ASN A 44 13.90 4.12 14.84
C ASN A 44 14.16 2.90 13.94
N LEU A 45 13.38 2.75 12.86
CA LEU A 45 13.47 1.63 11.94
C LEU A 45 14.82 1.66 11.19
N PRO A 46 15.70 0.66 11.36
CA PRO A 46 16.95 0.60 10.62
C PRO A 46 16.71 0.44 9.12
N PHE A 47 17.72 0.69 8.29
CA PHE A 47 17.57 0.51 6.84
C PHE A 47 17.33 -0.95 6.46
N CYS A 48 16.46 -1.19 5.47
CA CYS A 48 16.26 -2.53 4.93
C CYS A 48 17.60 -3.08 4.40
N THR A 49 17.99 -4.26 4.86
CA THR A 49 19.29 -4.87 4.53
C THR A 49 19.30 -5.65 3.23
N GLY A 50 18.16 -5.76 2.54
CA GLY A 50 18.04 -6.55 1.31
C GLY A 50 18.29 -8.05 1.51
N CYS A 51 18.18 -8.57 2.73
CA CYS A 51 18.51 -9.97 3.08
C CYS A 51 17.58 -11.04 2.46
N SER A 52 16.46 -10.61 1.86
CA SER A 52 15.46 -11.46 1.20
C SER A 52 14.80 -12.54 2.08
N LEU A 53 15.00 -12.52 3.39
CA LEU A 53 14.36 -13.47 4.32
C LEU A 53 12.84 -13.36 4.29
N CYS A 54 12.31 -12.14 4.12
CA CYS A 54 10.88 -11.92 4.04
C CYS A 54 10.22 -12.65 2.87
N PHE A 55 10.88 -12.74 1.71
CA PHE A 55 10.44 -13.51 0.55
C PHE A 55 10.63 -15.02 0.76
N ARG A 56 11.84 -15.43 1.16
CA ARG A 56 12.20 -16.85 1.29
C ARG A 56 11.44 -17.58 2.38
N LYS A 57 11.56 -17.09 3.62
CA LYS A 57 11.08 -17.78 4.84
C LYS A 57 9.84 -17.12 5.43
N GLY A 58 9.50 -15.93 4.94
CA GLY A 58 8.40 -15.13 5.44
C GLY A 58 8.86 -13.92 6.25
N HIS A 59 8.02 -12.88 6.26
CA HIS A 59 8.30 -11.59 6.90
C HIS A 59 8.61 -11.66 8.41
N ILE A 60 8.20 -12.73 9.10
CA ILE A 60 8.55 -12.98 10.50
C ILE A 60 10.06 -13.14 10.73
N TYR A 61 10.80 -13.55 9.70
CA TYR A 61 12.26 -13.69 9.73
C TYR A 61 13.01 -12.40 9.35
N CYS A 62 12.32 -11.29 9.13
CA CYS A 62 12.98 -10.01 8.96
C CYS A 62 13.71 -9.63 10.27
N PRO A 63 14.98 -9.19 10.23
CA PRO A 63 15.68 -8.71 11.43
C PRO A 63 14.98 -7.54 12.13
N HIS A 64 14.11 -6.82 11.41
CA HIS A 64 13.34 -5.70 11.91
C HIS A 64 11.83 -6.03 12.07
N ASN A 65 11.48 -7.32 12.12
CA ASN A 65 10.08 -7.76 12.19
C ASN A 65 9.36 -7.20 13.44
N ASN A 66 10.04 -7.11 14.58
CA ASN A 66 9.48 -6.55 15.82
C ASN A 66 8.91 -5.12 15.67
N ILE A 67 9.38 -4.35 14.69
CA ILE A 67 8.85 -3.02 14.35
C ILE A 67 7.82 -3.14 13.22
N ILE A 68 8.18 -3.84 12.15
CA ILE A 68 7.35 -3.91 10.94
C ILE A 68 6.02 -4.63 11.18
N GLN A 69 6.03 -5.71 11.97
CA GLN A 69 4.85 -6.49 12.29
C GLN A 69 3.77 -5.63 12.96
N LYS A 70 4.15 -4.80 13.94
CA LYS A 70 3.23 -3.90 14.63
C LYS A 70 2.49 -2.97 13.67
N ILE A 71 3.18 -2.45 12.66
CA ILE A 71 2.57 -1.56 11.66
C ILE A 71 1.63 -2.36 10.74
N MET A 72 1.99 -3.60 10.39
CA MET A 72 1.15 -4.47 9.59
C MET A 72 -0.13 -4.85 10.34
N ASP A 73 -0.04 -5.15 11.63
CA ASP A 73 -1.17 -5.47 12.50
C ASP A 73 -2.13 -4.28 12.60
N GLU A 74 -1.60 -3.05 12.79
CA GLU A 74 -2.39 -1.82 12.78
C GLU A 74 -3.10 -1.56 11.43
N ILE A 75 -2.47 -1.92 10.31
CA ILE A 75 -3.13 -1.86 8.99
C ILE A 75 -4.28 -2.87 8.93
N GLU A 76 -4.05 -4.10 9.41
CA GLU A 76 -5.05 -5.18 9.41
C GLU A 76 -6.25 -4.86 10.30
N GLU A 77 -6.03 -4.25 11.47
CA GLU A 77 -7.08 -3.86 12.41
C GLU A 77 -7.87 -2.61 11.98
N SER A 78 -7.32 -1.80 11.07
CA SER A 78 -7.98 -0.58 10.57
C SER A 78 -9.04 -0.86 9.50
N ASP A 79 -10.07 -0.02 9.39
CA ASP A 79 -11.00 -0.01 8.26
C ASP A 79 -10.43 0.75 7.04
N GLY A 80 -9.46 1.65 7.28
CA GLY A 80 -8.76 2.39 6.25
C GLY A 80 -7.51 3.09 6.75
N VAL A 81 -6.64 3.47 5.81
CA VAL A 81 -5.33 4.06 6.11
C VAL A 81 -5.20 5.44 5.46
N ILE A 82 -4.74 6.42 6.23
CA ILE A 82 -4.26 7.70 5.71
C ILE A 82 -2.73 7.70 5.77
N PHE A 83 -2.06 7.84 4.64
CA PHE A 83 -0.59 7.88 4.58
C PHE A 83 -0.13 9.26 4.09
N GLY A 84 0.36 10.07 5.01
CA GLY A 84 0.90 11.40 4.73
C GLY A 84 2.43 11.41 4.68
N ALA A 85 3.04 11.78 3.56
CA ALA A 85 4.49 12.01 3.46
C ALA A 85 4.79 13.26 2.62
N PRO A 86 5.75 14.11 3.00
CA PRO A 86 6.13 15.28 2.20
C PRO A 86 6.87 14.84 0.93
N THR A 87 6.87 15.69 -0.09
CA THR A 87 7.67 15.47 -1.30
C THR A 87 8.98 16.24 -1.23
N TYR A 88 10.08 15.51 -1.37
CA TYR A 88 11.43 16.05 -1.56
C TYR A 88 12.05 15.45 -2.81
N ASN A 89 12.65 16.29 -3.66
CA ASN A 89 13.16 15.87 -4.97
C ASN A 89 12.15 15.06 -5.80
N MET A 90 10.90 15.55 -5.87
CA MET A 90 9.78 14.92 -6.59
C MET A 90 9.39 13.50 -6.11
N GLN A 91 9.96 13.03 -5.00
CA GLN A 91 9.69 11.73 -4.41
C GLN A 91 9.40 11.80 -2.91
N MET A 92 8.96 10.67 -2.35
CA MET A 92 8.82 10.53 -0.91
C MET A 92 10.19 10.64 -0.20
N PRO A 93 10.23 10.95 1.10
CA PRO A 93 11.49 11.01 1.83
C PRO A 93 12.08 9.61 2.02
N ALA A 94 13.40 9.54 2.22
CA ALA A 94 14.12 8.30 2.52
C ALA A 94 13.50 7.54 3.72
N LEU A 95 13.00 8.25 4.73
CA LEU A 95 12.29 7.67 5.87
C LEU A 95 11.05 6.84 5.43
N THR A 96 10.23 7.40 4.55
CA THR A 96 9.03 6.71 4.02
C THR A 96 9.44 5.56 3.10
N LYS A 97 10.46 5.77 2.26
CA LYS A 97 10.97 4.73 1.37
C LYS A 97 11.55 3.55 2.14
N ASN A 98 12.27 3.80 3.24
CA ASN A 98 12.82 2.76 4.10
C ASN A 98 11.72 1.85 4.67
N PHE A 99 10.62 2.44 5.17
CA PHE A 99 9.45 1.64 5.61
C PHE A 99 8.88 0.79 4.47
N ILE A 100 8.69 1.37 3.29
CA ILE A 100 8.17 0.64 2.12
C ILE A 100 9.09 -0.49 1.67
N ASP A 101 10.41 -0.33 1.77
CA ASP A 101 11.38 -1.35 1.38
C ASP A 101 11.33 -2.61 2.24
N HIS A 102 10.91 -2.50 3.51
CA HIS A 102 10.65 -3.65 4.36
C HIS A 102 9.41 -4.44 3.93
N LEU A 103 8.48 -3.80 3.22
CA LEU A 103 7.22 -4.37 2.76
C LEU A 103 7.24 -4.78 1.28
N CYS A 104 8.42 -4.81 0.65
CA CYS A 104 8.55 -5.18 -0.76
C CYS A 104 7.93 -6.55 -1.09
N PHE A 105 8.01 -7.51 -0.16
CA PHE A 105 7.40 -8.84 -0.30
C PHE A 105 5.88 -8.82 -0.53
N MET A 106 5.18 -7.76 -0.10
CA MET A 106 3.75 -7.62 -0.30
C MET A 106 3.37 -7.41 -1.78
N LEU A 107 4.31 -7.02 -2.64
CA LEU A 107 4.04 -6.96 -4.09
C LEU A 107 3.85 -8.37 -4.70
N HIS A 108 4.43 -9.39 -4.08
CA HIS A 108 4.29 -10.80 -4.47
C HIS A 108 3.14 -11.47 -3.72
N ARG A 109 2.92 -11.05 -2.46
CA ARG A 109 1.90 -11.57 -1.56
C ARG A 109 0.99 -10.46 -1.02
N PRO A 110 0.16 -9.84 -1.88
CA PRO A 110 -0.77 -8.79 -1.47
C PRO A 110 -1.79 -9.31 -0.46
N ARG A 111 -2.22 -8.46 0.47
CA ARG A 111 -3.06 -8.85 1.63
C ARG A 111 -4.29 -7.97 1.83
N TYR A 112 -4.17 -6.67 1.58
CA TYR A 112 -5.14 -5.67 2.05
C TYR A 112 -6.33 -5.44 1.10
N PHE A 113 -6.89 -6.50 0.51
CA PHE A 113 -7.89 -6.45 -0.57
C PHE A 113 -9.22 -5.80 -0.23
N SER A 114 -9.52 -5.62 1.06
CA SER A 114 -10.71 -4.92 1.55
C SER A 114 -10.43 -3.49 2.00
N LYS A 115 -9.16 -3.13 2.22
CA LYS A 115 -8.76 -1.86 2.82
C LYS A 115 -8.71 -0.74 1.78
N LYS A 116 -8.95 0.49 2.23
CA LYS A 116 -8.90 1.71 1.43
C LYS A 116 -7.84 2.64 1.98
N ALA A 117 -7.16 3.36 1.09
CA ALA A 117 -6.11 4.30 1.45
C ALA A 117 -6.43 5.73 0.99
N LEU A 118 -5.97 6.72 1.75
CA LEU A 118 -5.84 8.11 1.32
C LEU A 118 -4.39 8.55 1.48
N VAL A 119 -3.73 8.77 0.34
CA VAL A 119 -2.35 9.21 0.28
C VAL A 119 -2.29 10.73 0.18
N ILE A 120 -1.56 11.38 1.09
CA ILE A 120 -1.46 12.83 1.17
C ILE A 120 0.01 13.23 0.99
N SER A 121 0.27 14.19 0.10
CA SER A 121 1.60 14.79 0.01
C SER A 121 1.51 16.30 -0.18
N THR A 122 2.48 16.99 0.41
CA THR A 122 2.73 18.40 0.14
C THR A 122 4.13 18.63 -0.41
N THR A 123 4.27 19.57 -1.34
CA THR A 123 5.56 20.08 -1.82
C THR A 123 5.62 21.61 -1.68
N GLY A 124 6.81 22.19 -1.74
CA GLY A 124 6.99 23.64 -1.88
C GLY A 124 6.59 24.12 -3.28
N GLY A 125 7.05 23.42 -4.31
CA GLY A 125 6.82 23.77 -5.72
C GLY A 125 6.15 22.65 -6.50
N VAL A 126 6.93 21.68 -6.97
CA VAL A 126 6.47 20.60 -7.87
C VAL A 126 6.70 19.21 -7.27
N GLY A 127 6.05 18.18 -7.85
CA GLY A 127 6.31 16.77 -7.54
C GLY A 127 5.36 16.09 -6.54
N ALA A 128 4.45 16.83 -5.88
CA ALA A 128 3.48 16.21 -4.96
C ALA A 128 2.64 15.13 -5.65
N GLY A 129 2.27 15.35 -6.91
CA GLY A 129 1.58 14.37 -7.74
C GLY A 129 2.36 13.07 -7.89
N ASN A 130 3.64 13.14 -8.28
CA ASN A 130 4.53 12.00 -8.46
C ASN A 130 4.64 11.15 -7.19
N SER A 131 4.87 11.79 -6.03
CA SER A 131 4.98 11.05 -4.76
C SER A 131 3.66 10.39 -4.36
N THR A 132 2.52 11.08 -4.51
CA THR A 132 1.22 10.44 -4.24
C THR A 132 0.90 9.31 -5.20
N GLU A 133 1.31 9.40 -6.47
CA GLU A 133 1.11 8.32 -7.45
C GLU A 133 1.93 7.09 -7.08
N TYR A 134 3.22 7.26 -6.79
CA TYR A 134 4.09 6.16 -6.41
C TYR A 134 3.57 5.47 -5.14
N MET A 135 3.32 6.22 -4.06
CA MET A 135 2.81 5.65 -2.81
C MET A 135 1.46 4.97 -2.99
N ALA A 136 0.53 5.55 -3.75
CA ALA A 136 -0.77 4.92 -4.02
C ALA A 136 -0.62 3.65 -4.86
N GLY A 137 0.32 3.63 -5.82
CA GLY A 137 0.67 2.46 -6.61
C GLY A 137 1.24 1.33 -5.74
N THR A 138 2.17 1.66 -4.85
CA THR A 138 2.74 0.73 -3.85
C THR A 138 1.63 0.12 -2.99
N MET A 139 0.73 0.93 -2.42
CA MET A 139 -0.36 0.42 -1.58
C MET A 139 -1.33 -0.47 -2.38
N LYS A 140 -1.65 -0.13 -3.63
CA LYS A 140 -2.43 -1.03 -4.51
C LYS A 140 -1.68 -2.35 -4.76
N GLY A 141 -0.36 -2.28 -4.91
CA GLY A 141 0.50 -3.46 -5.02
C GLY A 141 0.46 -4.34 -3.77
N TRP A 142 0.29 -3.76 -2.59
CA TRP A 142 0.04 -4.49 -1.33
C TRP A 142 -1.38 -5.03 -1.19
N GLY A 143 -2.25 -4.75 -2.16
CA GLY A 143 -3.62 -5.23 -2.23
C GLY A 143 -4.69 -4.20 -1.91
N PHE A 144 -4.37 -2.96 -1.49
CA PHE A 144 -5.41 -1.97 -1.16
C PHE A 144 -6.43 -1.81 -2.29
N ASN A 145 -7.71 -1.99 -1.96
CA ASN A 145 -8.81 -2.04 -2.92
C ASN A 145 -8.98 -0.72 -3.69
N ARG A 146 -8.80 0.39 -2.99
CA ARG A 146 -8.91 1.74 -3.53
C ARG A 146 -7.95 2.68 -2.82
N CYS A 147 -7.22 3.48 -3.60
CA CYS A 147 -6.37 4.54 -3.09
C CYS A 147 -6.83 5.90 -3.62
N TYR A 148 -7.15 6.81 -2.71
CA TYR A 148 -7.38 8.22 -2.94
C TYR A 148 -6.08 9.00 -2.78
N LYS A 149 -5.99 10.19 -3.38
CA LYS A 149 -4.78 11.01 -3.37
C LYS A 149 -5.13 12.47 -3.12
N LEU A 150 -4.27 13.15 -2.35
CA LEU A 150 -4.33 14.58 -2.10
C LEU A 150 -2.92 15.20 -2.25
N PRO A 151 -2.45 15.44 -3.48
CA PRO A 151 -1.23 16.21 -3.72
C PRO A 151 -1.50 17.71 -3.65
N ILE A 152 -0.69 18.44 -2.87
CA ILE A 152 -0.84 19.89 -2.70
C ILE A 152 0.53 20.60 -2.83
N ASN A 153 0.56 21.64 -3.67
CA ASN A 153 1.69 22.57 -3.73
C ASN A 153 1.42 23.69 -2.72
N THR A 154 2.21 23.72 -1.65
CA THR A 154 1.97 24.61 -0.51
C THR A 154 2.57 25.99 -0.70
N ILE A 155 3.57 26.13 -1.58
CA ILE A 155 4.34 27.38 -1.79
C ILE A 155 4.78 27.95 -0.43
N SER A 156 5.27 27.06 0.44
CA SER A 156 5.66 27.42 1.79
C SER A 156 6.78 26.53 2.29
N TRP A 157 7.67 27.11 3.08
CA TRP A 157 8.66 26.39 3.84
C TRP A 157 8.23 26.37 5.32
N ASN A 158 7.63 25.28 5.75
CA ASN A 158 7.28 25.00 7.16
C ASN A 158 6.20 25.90 7.79
N ASN A 159 5.70 26.89 7.07
CA ASN A 159 4.62 27.78 7.51
C ASN A 159 3.34 27.62 6.69
N TYR A 160 2.96 26.38 6.38
CA TYR A 160 1.78 26.14 5.55
C TYR A 160 0.48 26.58 6.24
N LEU A 161 -0.24 27.48 5.56
CA LEU A 161 -1.62 27.87 5.85
C LEU A 161 -2.51 27.35 4.71
N PRO A 162 -3.40 26.36 4.95
CA PRO A 162 -4.30 25.86 3.93
C PRO A 162 -5.22 26.97 3.40
N THR A 163 -5.09 27.29 2.11
CA THR A 163 -6.01 28.18 1.40
C THR A 163 -7.40 27.55 1.29
N GLU A 164 -8.42 28.35 0.96
CA GLU A 164 -9.77 27.83 0.71
C GLU A 164 -9.80 26.77 -0.40
N LYS A 165 -8.95 26.91 -1.42
CA LYS A 165 -8.77 25.88 -2.46
C LYS A 165 -8.26 24.56 -1.87
N HIS A 166 -7.28 24.62 -0.98
CA HIS A 166 -6.75 23.43 -0.31
C HIS A 166 -7.79 22.79 0.60
N LYS A 167 -8.51 23.59 1.39
CA LYS A 167 -9.62 23.14 2.24
C LYS A 167 -10.72 22.45 1.46
N ARG A 168 -11.16 23.03 0.33
CA ARG A 168 -12.17 22.41 -0.57
C ARG A 168 -11.70 21.06 -1.11
N LYS A 169 -10.45 20.95 -1.59
CA LYS A 169 -9.88 19.67 -2.06
C LYS A 169 -9.80 18.64 -0.93
N ALA A 170 -9.31 19.03 0.25
CA ALA A 170 -9.21 18.16 1.42
C ALA A 170 -10.58 17.66 1.88
N LYS A 171 -11.59 18.54 1.97
CA LYS A 171 -12.98 18.17 2.32
C LYS A 171 -13.57 17.21 1.30
N ALA A 172 -13.39 17.49 0.01
CA ALA A 172 -13.95 16.66 -1.05
C ALA A 172 -13.35 15.24 -1.07
N VAL A 173 -12.03 15.10 -0.89
CA VAL A 173 -11.39 13.78 -0.86
C VAL A 173 -11.68 13.04 0.46
N ALA A 174 -11.73 13.75 1.60
CA ALA A 174 -12.12 13.16 2.88
C ALA A 174 -13.52 12.56 2.80
N ARG A 175 -14.47 13.27 2.18
CA ARG A 175 -15.84 12.77 1.97
C ARG A 175 -15.85 11.49 1.15
N LYS A 176 -15.20 11.49 -0.02
CA LYS A 176 -15.13 10.31 -0.89
C LYS A 176 -14.49 9.12 -0.17
N PHE A 177 -13.42 9.36 0.58
CA PHE A 177 -12.74 8.33 1.35
C PHE A 177 -13.63 7.74 2.45
N TYR A 178 -14.29 8.59 3.24
CA TYR A 178 -15.23 8.18 4.28
C TYR A 178 -16.41 7.37 3.74
N GLU A 179 -17.12 7.91 2.75
CA GLU A 179 -18.29 7.27 2.14
C GLU A 179 -17.93 5.89 1.58
N ASP A 180 -16.75 5.78 0.97
CA ASP A 180 -16.27 4.53 0.43
C ASP A 180 -16.01 3.52 1.56
N ILE A 181 -15.25 3.86 2.60
CA ILE A 181 -15.03 2.96 3.75
C ILE A 181 -16.37 2.56 4.39
N ALA A 182 -17.24 3.52 4.67
CA ALA A 182 -18.54 3.28 5.30
C ALA A 182 -19.43 2.34 4.48
N SER A 183 -19.40 2.43 3.14
CA SER A 183 -20.18 1.56 2.26
C SER A 183 -19.72 0.11 2.25
N ARG A 184 -18.49 -0.19 2.71
CA ARG A 184 -17.82 -1.50 2.59
C ARG A 184 -17.75 -2.06 1.15
N ARG A 185 -18.06 -1.23 0.14
CA ARG A 185 -18.05 -1.63 -1.26
C ARG A 185 -16.63 -1.96 -1.70
N LEU A 186 -16.47 -3.10 -2.38
CA LEU A 186 -15.23 -3.46 -3.05
C LEU A 186 -15.28 -3.03 -4.52
N HIS A 187 -14.14 -2.56 -5.01
CA HIS A 187 -13.93 -2.11 -6.38
C HIS A 187 -13.14 -3.15 -7.16
N SER A 188 -13.49 -3.32 -8.43
CA SER A 188 -12.75 -4.19 -9.35
C SER A 188 -11.36 -3.60 -9.63
N PRO A 189 -10.28 -4.40 -9.62
CA PRO A 189 -8.90 -3.91 -9.78
C PRO A 189 -8.67 -3.29 -11.17
N SER A 190 -7.68 -2.39 -11.28
CA SER A 190 -7.21 -1.93 -12.59
C SER A 190 -6.40 -3.03 -13.29
N PHE A 191 -6.38 -2.99 -14.63
CA PHE A 191 -5.58 -3.92 -15.43
C PHE A 191 -4.10 -3.90 -15.04
N SER A 192 -3.56 -2.72 -14.76
CA SER A 192 -2.16 -2.56 -14.32
C SER A 192 -1.79 -3.33 -13.04
N ILE A 193 -2.76 -3.58 -12.15
CA ILE A 193 -2.56 -4.39 -10.94
C ILE A 193 -2.78 -5.87 -11.24
N MET A 194 -3.70 -6.18 -12.15
CA MET A 194 -3.99 -7.56 -12.54
C MET A 194 -2.83 -8.24 -13.26
N ILE A 195 -2.03 -7.49 -14.03
CA ILE A 195 -0.85 -8.02 -14.72
C ILE A 195 0.15 -8.65 -13.73
N PRO A 196 0.78 -7.89 -12.81
CA PRO A 196 1.74 -8.47 -11.88
C PRO A 196 1.10 -9.51 -10.95
N TYR A 197 -0.14 -9.31 -10.50
CA TYR A 197 -0.85 -10.30 -9.67
C TYR A 197 -0.92 -11.67 -10.36
N ASN A 198 -1.32 -11.72 -11.63
CA ASN A 198 -1.47 -12.99 -12.34
C ASN A 198 -0.14 -13.57 -12.83
N LEU A 199 0.87 -12.74 -13.06
CA LEU A 199 2.24 -13.22 -13.29
C LEU A 199 2.80 -13.89 -12.03
N PHE A 200 2.70 -13.26 -10.86
CA PHE A 200 3.15 -13.87 -9.60
C PHE A 200 2.36 -15.13 -9.25
N ARG A 201 1.03 -15.12 -9.45
CA ARG A 201 0.18 -16.32 -9.35
C ARG A 201 0.74 -17.48 -10.17
N ALA A 202 1.13 -17.22 -11.42
CA ALA A 202 1.64 -18.24 -12.32
C ALA A 202 3.06 -18.71 -12.00
N MET A 203 3.94 -17.79 -11.63
CA MET A 203 5.34 -18.11 -11.30
C MET A 203 5.48 -18.79 -9.94
N SER A 204 4.48 -18.69 -9.05
CA SER A 204 4.51 -19.30 -7.71
C SER A 204 4.71 -20.82 -7.69
N PHE A 205 4.39 -21.51 -8.79
CA PHE A 205 4.50 -22.97 -8.90
C PHE A 205 5.93 -23.50 -8.73
N ASP A 206 6.92 -22.72 -9.15
CA ASP A 206 8.33 -23.12 -9.03
C ASP A 206 8.84 -22.97 -7.58
N TYR A 207 8.07 -22.30 -6.72
CA TYR A 207 8.42 -22.01 -5.32
C TYR A 207 7.49 -22.70 -4.31
N LEU A 208 6.66 -23.66 -4.74
CA LEU A 208 5.74 -24.39 -3.87
C LEU A 208 6.48 -25.21 -2.82
N LYS A 209 5.76 -25.58 -1.76
CA LYS A 209 6.29 -26.50 -0.75
C LYS A 209 6.79 -27.80 -1.38
N GLY A 210 8.04 -28.17 -1.10
CA GLY A 210 8.71 -29.34 -1.67
C GLY A 210 9.37 -29.13 -3.03
N SER A 211 9.32 -27.94 -3.63
CA SER A 211 10.08 -27.63 -4.85
C SER A 211 11.55 -27.35 -4.53
N GLU A 212 12.42 -27.42 -5.54
CA GLU A 212 13.85 -27.08 -5.42
C GLU A 212 14.07 -25.65 -4.88
N TYR A 213 13.16 -24.73 -5.22
CA TYR A 213 13.20 -23.31 -4.87
C TYR A 213 12.08 -22.92 -3.91
N GLU A 214 11.67 -23.79 -2.98
CA GLU A 214 10.59 -23.49 -2.02
C GLU A 214 10.77 -22.12 -1.34
N THR A 215 9.71 -21.30 -1.35
CA THR A 215 9.66 -20.04 -0.59
C THR A 215 8.28 -19.78 0.00
N GLN A 216 8.20 -18.79 0.90
CA GLN A 216 6.94 -18.31 1.44
C GLN A 216 5.99 -17.73 0.37
N ASP A 217 6.53 -17.31 -0.78
CA ASP A 217 5.69 -16.88 -1.91
C ASP A 217 4.86 -18.06 -2.44
N GLY A 218 5.45 -19.24 -2.62
CA GLY A 218 4.70 -20.43 -3.07
C GLY A 218 3.61 -20.86 -2.09
N VAL A 219 3.92 -20.84 -0.78
CA VAL A 219 2.94 -21.16 0.28
C VAL A 219 1.72 -20.24 0.20
N PHE A 220 1.94 -18.93 0.08
CA PHE A 220 0.86 -17.94 0.00
C PHE A 220 -0.13 -18.19 -1.15
N TRP A 221 0.36 -18.61 -2.31
CA TRP A 221 -0.50 -18.84 -3.48
C TRP A 221 -1.31 -20.14 -3.38
N GLN A 222 -0.81 -21.15 -2.67
CA GLN A 222 -1.55 -22.40 -2.41
C GLN A 222 -2.74 -22.19 -1.46
N GLU A 223 -2.59 -21.30 -0.49
CA GLU A 223 -3.63 -20.97 0.48
C GLU A 223 -4.87 -20.35 -0.17
N GLU A 224 -6.03 -20.57 0.45
CA GLU A 224 -7.33 -19.96 0.08
C GLU A 224 -7.73 -20.14 -1.39
N ASN A 225 -7.19 -21.17 -2.06
CA ASN A 225 -7.46 -21.46 -3.46
C ASN A 225 -7.10 -20.28 -4.41
N ARG A 226 -6.10 -19.46 -4.06
CA ARG A 226 -5.70 -18.26 -4.82
C ARG A 226 -5.18 -18.61 -6.22
N LEU A 227 -4.52 -19.76 -6.39
CA LEU A 227 -4.06 -20.26 -7.70
C LEU A 227 -5.16 -20.34 -8.76
N ASN A 228 -6.40 -20.62 -8.34
CA ASN A 228 -7.53 -20.84 -9.24
C ASN A 228 -8.37 -19.57 -9.50
N ARG A 229 -7.92 -18.41 -9.02
CA ARG A 229 -8.66 -17.15 -9.13
C ARG A 229 -7.82 -16.07 -9.80
N ALA A 230 -8.42 -15.36 -10.75
CA ALA A 230 -7.76 -14.24 -11.45
C ALA A 230 -7.54 -13.00 -10.57
N TYR A 231 -8.16 -12.97 -9.38
CA TYR A 231 -7.95 -11.95 -8.36
C TYR A 231 -8.44 -12.45 -6.98
N ALA A 232 -8.25 -11.64 -5.95
CA ALA A 232 -8.62 -11.97 -4.56
C ALA A 232 -10.10 -12.32 -4.39
N ALA A 233 -10.37 -13.20 -3.43
CA ALA A 233 -11.70 -13.63 -3.02
C ALA A 233 -12.60 -12.42 -2.66
N GLY A 234 -13.88 -12.47 -3.03
CA GLY A 234 -14.87 -11.43 -2.68
C GLY A 234 -14.74 -10.11 -3.45
N VAL A 235 -13.61 -9.84 -4.11
CA VAL A 235 -13.46 -8.64 -4.94
C VAL A 235 -14.20 -8.84 -6.27
N PRO A 236 -15.09 -7.92 -6.67
CA PRO A 236 -15.86 -8.07 -7.90
C PRO A 236 -14.96 -8.05 -9.14
N LEU A 237 -15.12 -9.08 -9.98
CA LEU A 237 -14.32 -9.24 -11.19
C LEU A 237 -15.22 -9.58 -12.39
N PRO A 238 -15.49 -8.59 -13.27
CA PRO A 238 -16.20 -8.83 -14.52
C PRO A 238 -15.53 -9.92 -15.38
N ILE A 239 -16.33 -10.60 -16.20
CA ILE A 239 -15.87 -11.75 -17.01
C ILE A 239 -14.67 -11.38 -17.89
N PHE A 240 -14.70 -10.24 -18.58
CA PHE A 240 -13.58 -9.81 -19.43
C PHE A 240 -12.28 -9.60 -18.64
N LYS A 241 -12.34 -9.13 -17.40
CA LYS A 241 -11.16 -9.02 -16.52
C LYS A 241 -10.68 -10.38 -16.05
N ARG A 242 -11.59 -11.30 -15.76
CA ARG A 242 -11.23 -12.69 -15.44
C ARG A 242 -10.46 -13.35 -16.59
N LEU A 243 -10.92 -13.17 -17.83
CA LEU A 243 -10.22 -13.64 -19.03
C LEU A 243 -8.85 -12.97 -19.17
N PHE A 244 -8.77 -11.64 -19.02
CA PHE A 244 -7.52 -10.89 -19.06
C PHE A 244 -6.50 -11.40 -18.02
N GLY A 245 -6.93 -11.61 -16.77
CA GLY A 245 -6.05 -12.13 -15.72
C GLY A 245 -5.55 -13.55 -16.04
N ASN A 246 -6.42 -14.42 -16.55
CA ASN A 246 -6.03 -15.77 -16.95
C ASN A 246 -5.08 -15.80 -18.14
N MET A 247 -5.20 -14.88 -19.09
CA MET A 247 -4.22 -14.71 -20.17
C MET A 247 -2.81 -14.45 -19.62
N PHE A 248 -2.66 -13.50 -18.68
CA PHE A 248 -1.37 -13.25 -18.03
C PHE A 248 -0.88 -14.40 -17.15
N TYR A 249 -1.81 -15.16 -16.55
CA TYR A 249 -1.44 -16.39 -15.86
C TYR A 249 -0.80 -17.41 -16.82
N PHE A 250 -1.38 -17.67 -17.99
CA PHE A 250 -0.77 -18.59 -18.97
C PHE A 250 0.56 -18.08 -19.52
N ILE A 251 0.68 -16.78 -19.78
CA ILE A 251 1.97 -16.16 -20.15
C ILE A 251 3.01 -16.40 -19.05
N GLY A 252 2.66 -16.13 -17.79
CA GLY A 252 3.53 -16.35 -16.64
C GLY A 252 3.96 -17.82 -16.49
N ARG A 253 3.08 -18.79 -16.71
CA ARG A 253 3.41 -20.23 -16.67
C ARG A 253 4.43 -20.63 -17.73
N LYS A 254 4.43 -19.97 -18.89
CA LYS A 254 5.41 -20.20 -19.96
C LYS A 254 6.76 -19.54 -19.63
N LEU A 255 6.73 -18.34 -19.08
CA LEU A 255 7.93 -17.57 -18.74
C LEU A 255 8.65 -18.11 -17.49
N SER A 256 7.92 -18.67 -16.52
CA SER A 256 8.48 -19.03 -15.20
C SER A 256 9.69 -19.97 -15.29
N LYS A 257 9.67 -20.91 -16.25
CA LYS A 257 10.77 -21.84 -16.54
C LYS A 257 12.12 -21.18 -16.84
N HIS A 258 12.14 -19.91 -17.25
CA HIS A 258 13.33 -19.15 -17.61
C HIS A 258 13.56 -17.95 -16.68
N MET A 259 12.71 -17.76 -15.66
CA MET A 259 12.71 -16.61 -14.76
C MET A 259 12.75 -17.05 -13.29
N ILE A 260 13.47 -18.12 -13.00
CA ILE A 260 13.66 -18.61 -11.64
C ILE A 260 14.52 -17.59 -10.88
N VAL A 261 13.94 -17.03 -9.82
CA VAL A 261 14.62 -16.14 -8.89
C VAL A 261 15.32 -17.01 -7.86
N THR A 262 16.64 -17.02 -7.91
CA THR A 262 17.46 -17.71 -6.93
C THR A 262 17.81 -16.78 -5.78
N TYR A 263 17.98 -17.35 -4.60
CA TYR A 263 18.45 -16.62 -3.43
C TYR A 263 19.72 -17.27 -2.92
N LYS A 264 20.70 -16.46 -2.50
CA LYS A 264 21.87 -16.96 -1.80
C LYS A 264 21.40 -17.64 -0.51
N LYS A 265 21.59 -18.96 -0.41
CA LYS A 265 21.16 -19.77 0.75
C LYS A 265 21.75 -19.18 2.02
#